data_AF-B9BHF5-F1
#
_entry.id   AF-B9BHF5-F1
#
_cell.length_a   1.000
_cell.length_b   1.000
_cell.length_c   1.000
_cell.angle_alpha   90.00
_cell.angle_beta   90.00
_cell.angle_gamma   90.00
#
_symmetry.space_group_name_H-M   'P 1'
#
loop_
_entity.id
_entity.type
_entity.pdbx_description
1 polymer ?
#
loop_
_entity_poly.entity_id
_entity_poly.type
_entity_poly.pdbx_seq_one_letter_code
_entity_poly.pdbx_strand_id
1 'polypeptide(L)'
;MKHIRAARRHLAFAGIAFGMLLSGAAHAQLDLQSIGSSLLGGGQQAAPAQGGVAQLLQAYVGANRQVLAGQSSLASAMGLSGAAGQAQQAAAVLGNGDALTPAALSQMGGAQQSVSQALDQAFASGGATQGAVDKQAFSNGLASLGQGLTQYSQLQPALGGLGSTNPASLLQAGLNPQNLQAASYIAQSAPGQLQSLATTLSQAVQFATSQGISVPSVASSALKLLP
;
A
#
# COMPACT_ATOMS: atom_id res chain seq x y z
N MET A 1 52.48 -37.03 -7.46
CA MET A 1 52.74 -36.05 -6.37
C MET A 1 51.50 -35.17 -6.22
N LYS A 2 51.13 -34.55 -5.09
CA LYS A 2 51.43 -34.64 -3.63
C LYS A 2 50.40 -33.67 -2.98
N HIS A 3 49.61 -33.92 -1.94
CA HIS A 3 49.17 -35.11 -1.19
C HIS A 3 47.76 -34.81 -0.63
N ILE A 4 46.93 -35.83 -0.34
CA ILE A 4 45.79 -35.66 0.59
C ILE A 4 46.35 -35.54 2.01
N ARG A 5 45.89 -34.58 2.82
CA ARG A 5 46.04 -34.61 4.29
C ARG A 5 44.81 -34.04 5.00
N ALA A 6 44.26 -34.84 5.90
CA ALA A 6 43.37 -34.38 6.95
C ALA A 6 44.18 -33.96 8.19
N ALA A 7 43.74 -32.92 8.88
CA ALA A 7 44.06 -32.61 10.29
C ALA A 7 42.87 -31.80 10.85
N ARG A 8 42.00 -32.38 11.68
CA ARG A 8 42.13 -32.80 13.09
C ARG A 8 41.96 -31.62 14.07
N ARG A 9 40.77 -31.60 14.68
CA ARG A 9 40.36 -30.97 15.95
C ARG A 9 41.41 -30.11 16.67
N HIS A 10 41.09 -28.84 16.89
CA HIS A 10 41.36 -28.19 18.17
C HIS A 10 40.08 -27.53 18.71
N LEU A 11 39.85 -27.73 20.00
CA LEU A 11 38.72 -27.24 20.76
C LEU A 11 39.23 -26.05 21.58
N ALA A 12 38.69 -24.86 21.36
CA ALA A 12 39.04 -23.66 22.11
C ALA A 12 37.78 -22.83 22.37
N PHE A 13 37.27 -22.91 23.60
CA PHE A 13 36.34 -21.91 24.10
C PHE A 13 37.09 -20.58 24.27
N ALA A 14 36.62 -19.53 23.61
CA ALA A 14 37.02 -18.16 23.88
C ALA A 14 35.78 -17.27 23.77
N GLY A 15 35.16 -16.96 24.91
CA GLY A 15 34.11 -15.95 24.97
C GLY A 15 34.72 -14.57 24.76
N ILE A 16 34.29 -13.86 23.72
CA ILE A 16 34.59 -12.44 23.52
C ILE A 16 33.27 -11.69 23.41
N ALA A 17 33.21 -10.54 24.06
CA ALA A 17 31.99 -9.84 24.37
C ALA A 17 31.17 -9.43 23.13
N PHE A 18 29.84 -9.50 23.30
CA PHE A 18 28.85 -9.04 22.35
C PHE A 18 28.86 -7.49 22.28
N GLY A 19 29.77 -6.95 21.47
CA GLY A 19 29.87 -5.51 21.20
C GLY A 19 28.74 -5.04 20.28
N MET A 20 27.56 -4.77 20.85
CA MET A 20 26.52 -3.98 20.19
C MET A 20 27.05 -2.56 19.94
N LEU A 21 27.48 -2.28 18.71
CA LEU A 21 27.57 -0.91 18.22
C LEU A 21 26.22 -0.52 17.60
N LEU A 22 25.43 0.22 18.38
CA LEU A 22 24.32 1.01 17.87
C LEU A 22 24.86 2.03 16.85
N SER A 23 24.60 1.82 15.57
CA SER A 23 24.51 2.94 14.63
C SER A 23 23.23 3.71 14.93
N GLY A 24 23.39 5.01 15.25
CA GLY A 24 22.32 5.85 15.78
C GLY A 24 21.10 5.98 14.87
N ALA A 25 19.93 6.10 15.50
CA ALA A 25 18.66 6.19 14.81
C ALA A 25 18.48 7.56 14.11
N ALA A 26 18.04 7.49 12.86
CA ALA A 26 17.05 8.43 12.31
C ALA A 26 15.81 7.63 11.87
N HIS A 27 15.37 6.70 12.72
CA HIS A 27 14.05 6.11 12.58
C HIS A 27 13.07 7.20 12.99
N ALA A 28 12.37 7.78 12.03
CA ALA A 28 11.16 8.54 12.36
C ALA A 28 10.19 7.52 12.96
N GLN A 29 10.23 7.40 14.29
CA GLN A 29 9.30 6.60 15.07
C GLN A 29 7.95 7.29 14.91
N LEU A 30 7.24 6.86 13.86
CA LEU A 30 5.98 7.41 13.44
C LEU A 30 4.97 7.00 14.50
N ASP A 31 4.88 7.84 15.53
CA ASP A 31 4.24 7.50 16.78
C ASP A 31 2.74 7.39 16.56
N LEU A 32 2.27 6.15 16.41
CA LEU A 32 0.87 5.82 16.14
C LEU A 32 -0.07 6.31 17.27
N GLN A 33 0.46 6.56 18.47
CA GLN A 33 -0.29 7.18 19.57
C GLN A 33 -0.41 8.69 19.41
N SER A 34 0.60 9.37 18.85
CA SER A 34 0.54 10.80 18.47
C SER A 34 -0.42 11.05 17.31
N ILE A 35 -0.51 10.13 16.34
CA ILE A 35 -1.52 10.18 15.29
C ILE A 35 -2.92 10.02 15.90
N GLY A 36 -3.10 9.02 16.76
CA GLY A 36 -4.36 8.77 17.46
C GLY A 36 -4.81 9.95 18.33
N SER A 37 -3.90 10.56 19.09
CA SER A 37 -4.22 11.70 19.96
C SER A 37 -4.39 13.03 19.19
N SER A 38 -3.71 13.23 18.05
CA SER A 38 -3.93 14.40 17.18
C SER A 38 -5.23 14.31 16.38
N LEU A 39 -5.80 13.11 16.19
CA LEU A 39 -7.08 12.90 15.51
C LEU A 39 -8.27 12.73 16.48
N LEU A 40 -8.02 12.35 17.74
CA LEU A 40 -9.07 12.04 18.74
C LEU A 40 -9.11 13.02 19.92
N GLY A 41 -8.21 14.01 19.98
CA GLY A 41 -8.22 15.09 20.96
C GLY A 41 -9.25 16.17 20.63
N GLY A 42 -10.51 15.98 21.04
CA GLY A 42 -11.57 16.96 20.80
C GLY A 42 -11.36 18.28 21.55
N GLY A 43 -11.25 19.40 20.82
CA GLY A 43 -11.16 20.74 21.39
C GLY A 43 -10.88 21.81 20.34
N GLN A 44 -11.95 22.50 19.89
CA GLN A 44 -11.97 23.54 18.84
C GLN A 44 -11.70 23.03 17.42
N GLN A 45 -12.46 23.54 16.45
CA GLN A 45 -12.21 23.36 15.01
C GLN A 45 -10.95 24.14 14.61
N ALA A 46 -9.78 23.55 14.84
CA ALA A 46 -8.58 23.91 14.09
C ALA A 46 -8.79 23.48 12.64
N ALA A 47 -8.78 24.44 11.71
CA ALA A 47 -8.73 24.14 10.28
C ALA A 47 -7.52 23.22 9.99
N PRO A 48 -7.56 22.39 8.93
CA PRO A 48 -6.46 21.49 8.62
C PRO A 48 -5.16 22.28 8.48
N ALA A 49 -4.28 22.17 9.48
CA ALA A 49 -2.97 22.81 9.42
C ALA A 49 -2.22 22.25 8.21
N GLN A 50 -1.40 23.07 7.56
CA GLN A 50 -0.61 22.71 6.37
C GLN A 50 -0.01 21.29 6.41
N GLY A 51 0.52 20.89 7.57
CA GLY A 51 1.06 19.55 7.80
C GLY A 51 0.03 18.41 7.70
N GLY A 52 -1.17 18.58 8.26
CA GLY A 52 -2.19 17.51 8.33
C GLY A 52 -2.70 17.07 6.95
N VAL A 53 -2.83 18.00 6.00
CA VAL A 53 -3.27 17.68 4.63
C VAL A 53 -2.13 17.10 3.80
N ALA A 54 -0.90 17.59 3.98
CA ALA A 54 0.28 16.98 3.38
C ALA A 54 0.48 15.53 3.89
N GLN A 55 0.33 15.31 5.21
CA GLN A 55 0.36 13.98 5.83
C GLN A 55 -0.78 13.09 5.31
N LEU A 56 -2.00 13.61 5.14
CA LEU A 56 -3.12 12.86 4.56
C LEU A 56 -2.84 12.44 3.11
N LEU A 57 -2.34 13.35 2.27
CA LEU A 57 -1.95 13.06 0.89
C LEU A 57 -0.79 12.05 0.82
N GLN A 58 0.19 12.15 1.72
CA GLN A 58 1.32 11.24 1.77
C GLN A 58 0.92 9.85 2.30
N ALA A 59 0.01 9.77 3.27
CA ALA A 59 -0.60 8.52 3.72
C ALA A 59 -1.48 7.89 2.64
N TYR A 60 -2.23 8.69 1.87
CA TYR A 60 -3.00 8.24 0.72
C TYR A 60 -2.09 7.65 -0.37
N VAL A 61 -0.97 8.31 -0.67
CA VAL A 61 0.05 7.78 -1.59
C VAL A 61 0.69 6.51 -1.05
N GLY A 62 0.99 6.44 0.25
CA GLY A 62 1.48 5.21 0.90
C GLY A 62 0.50 4.05 0.75
N ALA A 63 -0.78 4.28 1.01
CA ALA A 63 -1.85 3.30 0.82
C ALA A 63 -1.96 2.86 -0.66
N ASN A 64 -1.88 3.79 -1.62
CA ASN A 64 -1.87 3.47 -3.04
C ASN A 64 -0.68 2.63 -3.46
N ARG A 65 0.53 2.93 -2.96
CA ARG A 65 1.74 2.13 -3.23
C ARG A 65 1.58 0.72 -2.66
N GLN A 66 0.97 0.57 -1.48
CA GLN A 66 0.67 -0.74 -0.89
C GLN A 66 -0.37 -1.53 -1.70
N VAL A 67 -1.43 -0.86 -2.19
CA VAL A 67 -2.42 -1.42 -3.11
C VAL A 67 -1.77 -1.87 -4.42
N LEU A 68 -0.96 -1.02 -5.06
CA LEU A 68 -0.27 -1.33 -6.31
C LEU A 68 0.76 -2.45 -6.15
N ALA A 69 1.50 -2.48 -5.04
CA ALA A 69 2.37 -3.61 -4.71
C ALA A 69 1.56 -4.91 -4.55
N GLY A 70 0.41 -4.86 -3.89
CA GLY A 70 -0.51 -5.98 -3.77
C GLY A 70 -1.03 -6.48 -5.12
N GLN A 71 -1.54 -5.57 -5.95
CA GLN A 71 -1.97 -5.87 -7.33
C GLN A 71 -0.83 -6.44 -8.19
N SER A 72 0.38 -5.89 -8.07
CA SER A 72 1.57 -6.41 -8.79
C SER A 72 1.94 -7.83 -8.34
N SER A 73 1.84 -8.13 -7.05
CA SER A 73 2.09 -9.47 -6.51
C SER A 73 1.02 -10.47 -6.96
N LEU A 74 -0.27 -10.07 -6.95
CA LEU A 74 -1.37 -10.88 -7.49
C LEU A 74 -1.21 -11.12 -9.00
N ALA A 75 -0.85 -10.09 -9.77
CA ALA A 75 -0.61 -10.19 -11.20
C ALA A 75 0.57 -11.12 -11.50
N SER A 76 1.70 -10.93 -10.81
CA SER A 76 2.88 -11.81 -10.89
C SER A 76 2.52 -13.26 -10.55
N ALA A 77 1.74 -13.46 -9.48
CA ALA A 77 1.30 -14.79 -9.04
C ALA A 77 0.44 -15.51 -10.08
N MET A 78 -0.30 -14.77 -10.91
CA MET A 78 -1.10 -15.31 -12.02
C MET A 78 -0.38 -15.25 -13.38
N GLY A 79 0.93 -14.99 -13.42
CA GLY A 79 1.71 -14.92 -14.66
C GLY A 79 1.41 -13.69 -15.54
N LEU A 80 0.68 -12.70 -15.02
CA LEU A 80 0.34 -11.45 -15.71
C LEU A 80 1.49 -10.44 -15.62
N SER A 81 2.69 -10.81 -16.08
CA SER A 81 3.91 -10.01 -15.93
C SER A 81 3.80 -8.58 -16.48
N GLY A 82 3.02 -8.37 -17.54
CA GLY A 82 2.74 -7.03 -18.09
C GLY A 82 1.97 -6.13 -17.13
N ALA A 83 0.90 -6.65 -16.52
CA ALA A 83 0.13 -5.94 -15.50
C ALA A 83 0.95 -5.73 -14.21
N ALA A 84 1.75 -6.73 -13.82
CA ALA A 84 2.64 -6.63 -12.67
C ALA A 84 3.68 -5.50 -12.82
N GLY A 85 4.28 -5.38 -14.02
CA GLY A 85 5.21 -4.30 -14.36
C GLY A 85 4.56 -2.93 -14.40
N GLN A 86 3.35 -2.80 -14.97
CA GLN A 86 2.57 -1.56 -14.94
C GLN A 86 2.29 -1.08 -13.51
N ALA A 87 1.85 -1.99 -12.63
CA ALA A 87 1.62 -1.67 -11.22
C ALA A 87 2.89 -1.23 -10.49
N GLN A 88 4.03 -1.89 -10.75
CA GLN A 88 5.33 -1.47 -10.20
C GLN A 88 5.76 -0.09 -10.69
N GLN A 89 5.59 0.20 -11.99
CA GLN A 89 5.96 1.48 -12.57
C GLN A 89 5.11 2.62 -12.00
N ALA A 90 3.80 2.42 -11.83
CA ALA A 90 2.92 3.37 -11.14
C ALA A 90 3.31 3.58 -9.67
N ALA A 91 3.65 2.49 -8.95
CA ALA A 91 4.11 2.56 -7.55
C ALA A 91 5.49 3.26 -7.39
N ALA A 92 6.32 3.23 -8.43
CA ALA A 92 7.60 3.93 -8.48
C ALA A 92 7.42 5.44 -8.77
N VAL A 93 6.52 5.82 -9.69
CA VAL A 93 6.16 7.23 -9.93
C VAL A 93 5.66 7.90 -8.65
N LEU A 94 4.79 7.22 -7.89
CA LEU A 94 4.31 7.65 -6.57
C LEU A 94 5.41 7.72 -5.48
N GLY A 95 6.57 7.09 -5.69
CA GLY A 95 7.64 7.02 -4.69
C GLY A 95 8.54 8.25 -4.62
N ASN A 96 8.54 9.09 -5.65
CA ASN A 96 9.54 10.15 -5.86
C ASN A 96 9.21 11.50 -5.20
N GLY A 97 8.45 11.52 -4.09
CA GLY A 97 8.22 12.70 -3.23
C GLY A 97 7.34 13.81 -3.82
N ASP A 98 7.77 14.41 -4.92
CA ASP A 98 7.16 15.59 -5.56
C ASP A 98 6.03 15.24 -6.57
N ALA A 99 5.78 13.95 -6.79
CA ALA A 99 4.99 13.45 -7.92
C ALA A 99 3.45 13.47 -7.70
N LEU A 100 2.93 14.17 -6.69
CA LEU A 100 1.49 14.18 -6.34
C LEU A 100 0.66 15.13 -7.25
N THR A 101 0.88 15.00 -8.56
CA THR A 101 0.22 15.81 -9.60
C THR A 101 -1.05 15.11 -10.12
N PRO A 102 -2.05 15.85 -10.64
CA PRO A 102 -3.21 15.27 -11.31
C PRO A 102 -2.84 14.33 -12.47
N ALA A 103 -1.73 14.60 -13.18
CA ALA A 103 -1.21 13.74 -14.24
C ALA A 103 -0.74 12.38 -13.70
N ALA A 104 0.03 12.37 -12.61
CA ALA A 104 0.48 11.13 -11.97
C ALA A 104 -0.69 10.35 -11.34
N LEU A 105 -1.66 11.04 -10.72
CA LEU A 105 -2.88 10.42 -10.20
C LEU A 105 -3.73 9.79 -11.31
N SER A 106 -3.86 10.47 -12.46
CA SER A 106 -4.56 9.95 -13.64
C SER A 106 -3.84 8.74 -14.26
N GLN A 107 -2.51 8.81 -14.42
CA GLN A 107 -1.69 7.70 -14.89
C GLN A 107 -1.76 6.49 -13.93
N MET A 108 -1.77 6.75 -12.62
CA MET A 108 -1.95 5.74 -11.58
C MET A 108 -3.34 5.10 -11.66
N GLY A 109 -4.41 5.89 -11.77
CA GLY A 109 -5.78 5.39 -11.91
C GLY A 109 -5.97 4.56 -13.17
N GLY A 110 -5.39 4.99 -14.30
CA GLY A 110 -5.35 4.20 -15.53
C GLY A 110 -4.60 2.87 -15.36
N ALA A 111 -3.43 2.89 -14.72
CA ALA A 111 -2.68 1.66 -14.43
C ALA A 111 -3.44 0.71 -13.49
N GLN A 112 -4.03 1.22 -12.40
CA GLN A 112 -4.91 0.43 -11.52
C GLN A 112 -6.08 -0.17 -12.30
N GLN A 113 -6.74 0.58 -13.18
CA GLN A 113 -7.85 0.09 -13.98
C GLN A 113 -7.42 -1.02 -14.96
N SER A 114 -6.31 -0.84 -15.68
CA SER A 114 -5.77 -1.88 -16.57
C SER A 114 -5.35 -3.15 -15.80
N VAL A 115 -4.77 -2.99 -14.62
CA VAL A 115 -4.35 -4.11 -13.79
C VAL A 115 -5.56 -4.83 -13.18
N SER A 116 -6.55 -4.12 -12.64
CA SER A 116 -7.83 -4.69 -12.23
C SER A 116 -8.50 -5.47 -13.36
N GLN A 117 -8.59 -4.92 -14.57
CA GLN A 117 -9.17 -5.65 -15.71
C GLN A 117 -8.40 -6.94 -16.05
N ALA A 118 -7.07 -6.92 -15.98
CA ALA A 118 -6.26 -8.12 -16.22
C ALA A 118 -6.40 -9.16 -15.08
N LEU A 119 -6.48 -8.70 -13.82
CA LEU A 119 -6.72 -9.55 -12.64
C LEU A 119 -8.11 -10.20 -12.72
N ASP A 120 -9.16 -9.41 -12.96
CA ASP A 120 -10.56 -9.86 -13.07
C ASP A 120 -10.70 -10.89 -14.22
N GLN A 121 -10.04 -10.68 -15.36
CA GLN A 121 -9.98 -11.66 -16.46
C GLN A 121 -9.29 -12.97 -16.04
N ALA A 122 -8.18 -12.89 -15.29
CA ALA A 122 -7.47 -14.08 -14.82
C ALA A 122 -8.21 -14.83 -13.71
N PHE A 123 -8.98 -14.13 -12.87
CA PHE A 123 -9.90 -14.77 -11.91
C PHE A 123 -11.05 -15.47 -12.66
N ALA A 124 -11.66 -14.80 -13.65
CA ALA A 124 -12.72 -15.37 -14.48
C ALA A 124 -12.23 -16.57 -15.32
N SER A 125 -10.96 -16.59 -15.74
CA SER A 125 -10.37 -17.73 -16.47
C SER A 125 -9.93 -18.89 -15.58
N GLY A 126 -10.22 -18.87 -14.27
CA GLY A 126 -9.85 -19.95 -13.36
C GLY A 126 -8.38 -19.96 -12.90
N GLY A 127 -7.65 -18.86 -13.15
CA GLY A 127 -6.30 -18.63 -12.63
C GLY A 127 -5.16 -19.01 -13.55
N ALA A 128 -4.18 -18.11 -13.64
CA ALA A 128 -2.92 -18.24 -14.38
C ALA A 128 -3.04 -18.59 -15.87
N THR A 129 -2.97 -17.55 -16.69
CA THR A 129 -2.90 -17.65 -18.16
C THR A 129 -1.58 -18.21 -18.71
N GLN A 130 -0.61 -18.54 -17.84
CA GLN A 130 0.76 -18.93 -18.20
C GLN A 130 1.38 -20.05 -17.32
N GLY A 131 0.68 -20.65 -16.35
CA GLY A 131 1.30 -21.68 -15.50
C GLY A 131 0.53 -22.04 -14.22
N ALA A 132 1.24 -22.52 -13.20
CA ALA A 132 0.69 -22.70 -11.85
C ALA A 132 0.74 -21.37 -11.08
N VAL A 133 -0.31 -21.06 -10.30
CA VAL A 133 -0.33 -19.84 -9.47
C VAL A 133 0.71 -19.92 -8.35
N ASP A 134 1.56 -18.90 -8.22
CA ASP A 134 2.43 -18.75 -7.06
C ASP A 134 1.59 -18.39 -5.83
N LYS A 135 1.32 -19.39 -5.00
CA LYS A 135 0.49 -19.25 -3.80
C LYS A 135 1.09 -18.26 -2.79
N GLN A 136 2.41 -18.13 -2.71
CA GLN A 136 3.05 -17.20 -1.76
C GLN A 136 2.95 -15.76 -2.26
N ALA A 137 3.28 -15.50 -3.53
CA ALA A 137 3.08 -14.18 -4.14
C ALA A 137 1.61 -13.77 -4.11
N PHE A 138 0.68 -14.72 -4.27
CA PHE A 138 -0.75 -14.46 -4.16
C PHE A 138 -1.17 -14.05 -2.74
N SER A 139 -0.80 -14.83 -1.71
CA SER A 139 -1.08 -14.49 -0.31
C SER A 139 -0.45 -13.16 0.12
N ASN A 140 0.78 -12.87 -0.33
CA ASN A 140 1.46 -11.59 -0.09
C ASN A 140 0.73 -10.43 -0.79
N GLY A 141 0.22 -10.68 -2.00
CA GLY A 141 -0.62 -9.75 -2.75
C GLY A 141 -1.91 -9.40 -2.01
N LEU A 142 -2.66 -10.42 -1.57
CA LEU A 142 -3.85 -10.26 -0.72
C LEU A 142 -3.55 -9.47 0.56
N ALA A 143 -2.44 -9.80 1.26
CA ALA A 143 -2.06 -9.12 2.49
C ALA A 143 -1.79 -7.63 2.25
N SER A 144 -1.03 -7.31 1.22
CA SER A 144 -0.68 -5.93 0.86
C SER A 144 -1.91 -5.14 0.42
N LEU A 145 -2.78 -5.72 -0.40
CA LEU A 145 -4.00 -5.07 -0.88
C LEU A 145 -5.00 -4.83 0.27
N GLY A 146 -5.13 -5.79 1.19
CA GLY A 146 -5.89 -5.63 2.44
C GLY A 146 -5.32 -4.56 3.38
N GLN A 147 -4.00 -4.47 3.53
CA GLN A 147 -3.33 -3.41 4.29
C GLN A 147 -3.54 -2.02 3.65
N GLY A 148 -3.50 -1.94 2.32
CA GLY A 148 -3.78 -0.71 1.58
C GLY A 148 -5.22 -0.23 1.76
N LEU A 149 -6.20 -1.12 1.63
CA LEU A 149 -7.62 -0.86 1.90
C LEU A 149 -7.87 -0.44 3.37
N THR A 150 -7.23 -1.12 4.32
CA THR A 150 -7.33 -0.80 5.76
C THR A 150 -6.77 0.59 6.08
N GLN A 151 -5.70 1.01 5.41
CA GLN A 151 -5.20 2.38 5.52
C GLN A 151 -6.18 3.37 4.88
N TYR A 152 -6.66 3.11 3.66
CA TYR A 152 -7.66 3.94 2.99
C TYR A 152 -8.91 4.21 3.84
N SER A 153 -9.46 3.17 4.49
CA SER A 153 -10.61 3.27 5.38
C SER A 153 -10.34 4.24 6.56
N GLN A 154 -9.12 4.24 7.11
CA GLN A 154 -8.72 5.20 8.16
C GLN A 154 -8.53 6.64 7.64
N LEU A 155 -8.24 6.82 6.35
CA LEU A 155 -8.11 8.15 5.72
C LEU A 155 -9.47 8.72 5.29
N GLN A 156 -10.49 7.88 5.10
CA GLN A 156 -11.82 8.26 4.63
C GLN A 156 -12.52 9.36 5.48
N PRO A 157 -12.47 9.33 6.84
CA PRO A 157 -13.03 10.42 7.66
C PRO A 157 -12.32 11.76 7.44
N ALA A 158 -10.98 11.73 7.33
CA ALA A 158 -10.16 12.92 7.12
C ALA A 158 -10.36 13.50 5.71
N LEU A 159 -10.50 12.66 4.68
CA LEU A 159 -10.84 13.06 3.31
C LEU A 159 -12.26 13.66 3.24
N GLY A 160 -13.24 13.08 3.94
CA GLY A 160 -14.61 13.63 4.03
C GLY A 160 -14.66 14.99 4.75
N GLY A 161 -13.89 15.14 5.82
CA GLY A 161 -13.68 16.43 6.49
C GLY A 161 -13.03 17.48 5.58
N LEU A 162 -12.12 17.06 4.69
CA LEU A 162 -11.50 17.96 3.72
C LEU A 162 -12.50 18.45 2.66
N GLY A 163 -13.33 17.55 2.12
CA GLY A 163 -14.36 17.89 1.12
C GLY A 163 -15.48 18.79 1.67
N SER A 164 -15.64 18.83 2.99
CA SER A 164 -16.56 19.74 3.70
C SER A 164 -15.87 21.00 4.25
N THR A 165 -14.56 21.14 4.10
CA THR A 165 -13.83 22.36 4.45
C THR A 165 -13.79 23.32 3.27
N ASN A 166 -14.15 24.58 3.49
CA ASN A 166 -14.23 25.58 2.43
C ASN A 166 -12.85 25.82 1.77
N PRO A 167 -12.69 25.78 0.42
CA PRO A 167 -11.38 25.87 -0.23
C PRO A 167 -10.66 27.19 0.03
N ALA A 168 -11.38 28.29 0.30
CA ALA A 168 -10.78 29.54 0.74
C ALA A 168 -10.05 29.40 2.09
N SER A 169 -10.62 28.64 3.03
CA SER A 169 -10.01 28.35 4.34
C SER A 169 -8.79 27.43 4.21
N LEU A 170 -8.80 26.53 3.23
CA LEU A 170 -7.63 25.68 2.90
C LEU A 170 -6.50 26.51 2.26
N LEU A 171 -6.84 27.41 1.33
CA LEU A 171 -5.87 28.32 0.70
C LEU A 171 -5.28 29.30 1.73
N GLN A 172 -6.09 29.80 2.67
CA GLN A 172 -5.67 30.68 3.76
C GLN A 172 -4.90 29.92 4.86
N ALA A 173 -5.16 28.62 5.05
CA ALA A 173 -4.28 27.73 5.80
C ALA A 173 -2.93 27.48 5.09
N GLY A 174 -2.76 27.96 3.84
CA GLY A 174 -1.52 27.89 3.06
C GLY A 174 -1.34 26.61 2.27
N LEU A 175 -2.43 25.93 1.88
CA LEU A 175 -2.34 24.79 0.97
C LEU A 175 -1.95 25.20 -0.45
N ASN A 176 -0.92 24.53 -0.98
CA ASN A 176 -0.52 24.66 -2.38
C ASN A 176 -1.69 24.26 -3.31
N PRO A 177 -1.93 24.96 -4.44
CA PRO A 177 -3.04 24.66 -5.34
C PRO A 177 -2.95 23.26 -5.95
N GLN A 178 -1.74 22.69 -6.12
CA GLN A 178 -1.55 21.29 -6.52
C GLN A 178 -2.09 20.30 -5.48
N ASN A 179 -1.90 20.56 -4.18
CA ASN A 179 -2.43 19.71 -3.11
C ASN A 179 -3.96 19.80 -3.03
N LEU A 180 -4.54 20.97 -3.31
CA LEU A 180 -5.99 21.15 -3.46
C LEU A 180 -6.55 20.38 -4.67
N GLN A 181 -5.87 20.43 -5.82
CA GLN A 181 -6.25 19.66 -7.02
C GLN A 181 -6.13 18.15 -6.79
N ALA A 182 -5.05 17.70 -6.15
CA ALA A 182 -4.89 16.30 -5.77
C ALA A 182 -5.99 15.85 -4.79
N ALA A 183 -6.23 16.62 -3.72
CA ALA A 183 -7.25 16.30 -2.73
C ALA A 183 -8.68 16.25 -3.31
N SER A 184 -9.03 17.18 -4.20
CA SER A 184 -10.33 17.21 -4.87
C SER A 184 -10.49 16.07 -5.88
N TYR A 185 -9.44 15.74 -6.66
CA TYR A 185 -9.43 14.55 -7.50
C TYR A 185 -9.61 13.28 -6.65
N ILE A 186 -8.87 13.15 -5.55
CA ILE A 186 -8.94 12.02 -4.62
C ILE A 186 -10.34 11.89 -4.01
N ALA A 187 -10.95 12.98 -3.54
CA ALA A 187 -12.30 12.96 -2.98
C ALA A 187 -13.36 12.47 -3.98
N GLN A 188 -13.15 12.72 -5.29
CA GLN A 188 -14.04 12.26 -6.36
C GLN A 188 -13.72 10.83 -6.83
N SER A 189 -12.44 10.43 -6.91
CA SER A 189 -12.01 9.16 -7.49
C SER A 189 -11.89 8.01 -6.48
N ALA A 190 -11.53 8.31 -5.23
CA ALA A 190 -11.30 7.30 -4.19
C ALA A 190 -12.52 6.40 -3.90
N PRO A 191 -13.79 6.90 -3.87
CA PRO A 191 -14.94 6.03 -3.62
C PRO A 191 -15.10 4.93 -4.68
N GLY A 192 -14.94 5.28 -5.97
CA GLY A 192 -14.98 4.31 -7.07
C GLY A 192 -13.79 3.36 -7.05
N GLN A 193 -12.58 3.88 -6.81
CA GLN A 193 -11.38 3.04 -6.65
C GLN A 193 -11.54 2.02 -5.52
N LEU A 194 -12.11 2.42 -4.38
CA LEU A 194 -12.38 1.51 -3.26
C LEU A 194 -13.38 0.40 -3.62
N GLN A 195 -14.43 0.71 -4.37
CA GLN A 195 -15.40 -0.30 -4.83
C GLN A 195 -14.77 -1.30 -5.82
N SER A 196 -13.93 -0.83 -6.75
CA SER A 196 -13.18 -1.71 -7.65
C SER A 196 -12.20 -2.59 -6.87
N LEU A 197 -11.41 -2.01 -5.96
CA LEU A 197 -10.46 -2.74 -5.12
C LEU A 197 -11.14 -3.75 -4.19
N ALA A 198 -12.30 -3.42 -3.63
CA ALA A 198 -13.14 -4.32 -2.84
C ALA A 198 -13.61 -5.52 -3.67
N THR A 199 -14.06 -5.26 -4.90
CA THR A 199 -14.53 -6.29 -5.84
C THR A 199 -13.39 -7.22 -6.24
N THR A 200 -12.26 -6.67 -6.70
CA THR A 200 -11.05 -7.45 -7.04
C THR A 200 -10.52 -8.22 -5.82
N LEU A 201 -10.56 -7.65 -4.60
CA LEU A 201 -10.16 -8.36 -3.38
C LEU A 201 -11.10 -9.52 -3.04
N SER A 202 -12.42 -9.33 -3.18
CA SER A 202 -13.42 -10.38 -2.95
C SER A 202 -13.24 -11.53 -3.94
N GLN A 203 -13.06 -11.22 -5.24
CA GLN A 203 -12.75 -12.22 -6.27
C GLN A 203 -11.43 -12.94 -5.97
N ALA A 204 -10.37 -12.20 -5.60
CA ALA A 204 -9.07 -12.78 -5.25
C ALA A 204 -9.14 -13.70 -4.02
N VAL A 205 -9.96 -13.37 -3.01
CA VAL A 205 -10.18 -14.19 -1.82
C VAL A 205 -10.98 -15.46 -2.15
N GLN A 206 -12.01 -15.37 -2.98
CA GLN A 206 -12.76 -16.54 -3.47
C GLN A 206 -11.85 -17.46 -4.30
N PHE A 207 -11.07 -16.87 -5.21
CA PHE A 207 -10.09 -17.58 -6.02
C PHE A 207 -9.03 -18.29 -5.16
N ALA A 208 -8.46 -17.59 -4.19
CA ALA A 208 -7.51 -18.16 -3.23
C ALA A 208 -8.11 -19.36 -2.49
N THR A 209 -9.34 -19.22 -2.01
CA THR A 209 -10.06 -20.29 -1.30
C THR A 209 -10.23 -21.53 -2.18
N SER A 210 -10.70 -21.35 -3.42
CA SER A 210 -10.87 -22.43 -4.40
C SER A 210 -9.56 -23.13 -4.80
N GLN A 211 -8.43 -22.40 -4.77
CA GLN A 211 -7.10 -22.93 -5.08
C GLN A 211 -6.33 -23.45 -3.84
N GLY A 212 -6.93 -23.44 -2.65
CA GLY A 212 -6.24 -23.80 -1.40
C GLY A 212 -5.03 -22.91 -1.11
N ILE A 213 -5.16 -21.60 -1.36
CA ILE A 213 -4.20 -20.55 -1.02
C ILE A 213 -4.65 -19.92 0.31
N SER A 214 -3.71 -19.71 1.23
CA SER A 214 -4.01 -19.11 2.54
C SER A 214 -4.44 -17.65 2.39
N VAL A 215 -5.67 -17.34 2.77
CA VAL A 215 -6.20 -15.97 2.81
C VAL A 215 -5.72 -15.29 4.11
N PRO A 216 -4.92 -14.21 4.04
CA PRO A 216 -4.42 -13.53 5.23
C PRO A 216 -5.53 -12.76 5.94
N SER A 217 -5.54 -12.77 7.27
CA SER A 217 -6.60 -12.16 8.09
C SER A 217 -6.81 -10.67 7.84
N VAL A 218 -5.79 -9.95 7.37
CA VAL A 218 -5.89 -8.52 7.02
C VAL A 218 -6.72 -8.29 5.75
N ALA A 219 -6.71 -9.23 4.78
CA ALA A 219 -7.54 -9.16 3.59
C ALA A 219 -9.02 -9.39 3.93
N SER A 220 -9.31 -10.43 4.70
CA SER A 220 -10.67 -10.73 5.14
C SER A 220 -11.22 -9.72 6.17
N SER A 221 -10.34 -9.03 6.92
CA SER A 221 -10.72 -7.88 7.74
C SER A 221 -11.00 -6.64 6.90
N ALA A 222 -10.18 -6.35 5.89
CA ALA A 222 -10.40 -5.21 4.98
C ALA A 222 -11.75 -5.32 4.24
N LEU A 223 -12.15 -6.52 3.81
CA LEU A 223 -13.49 -6.76 3.24
C LEU A 223 -14.65 -6.44 4.20
N LYS A 224 -14.44 -6.47 5.52
CA LYS A 224 -15.44 -6.10 6.55
C LYS A 224 -15.42 -4.61 6.93
N LEU A 225 -14.41 -3.86 6.49
CA LEU A 225 -14.27 -2.42 6.71
C LEU A 225 -14.88 -1.59 5.57
N LEU A 226 -15.42 -2.25 4.55
CA LEU A 226 -16.11 -1.65 3.42
C LEU A 226 -17.63 -1.62 3.69
N PRO A 227 -18.33 -0.52 3.33
CA PRO A 227 -19.77 -0.36 3.54
C PRO A 227 -20.62 -1.16 2.55
#